data_AF-A0A962XYV4-F1
#
_entry.id   AF-A0A962XYV4-F1
#
_cell.length_a   1.000
_cell.length_b   1.000
_cell.length_c   1.000
_cell.angle_alpha   90.00
_cell.angle_beta   90.00
_cell.angle_gamma   90.00
#
_symmetry.space_group_name_H-M   'P 1'
#
loop_
_entity.id
_entity.type
_entity.pdbx_description
1 polymer ?
#
loop_
_entity_poly.entity_id
_entity_poly.type
_entity_poly.pdbx_seq_one_letter_code
_entity_poly.pdbx_strand_id
1 'polypeptide(L)'
;LLLTDGKPNDLDHYEGRYGIEDTRMALLEARRAGLRPFCVTIDQEADDYLPYLFGRDGFVLIRHPEELPRRLLLLYTRLTH
;
A
#
# COMPACT_ATOMS: atom_id res chain seq x y z
N LEU A 1 -4.97 9.42 -4.31
CA LEU A 1 -5.03 8.68 -3.04
C LEU A 1 -5.90 7.46 -3.26
N LEU A 2 -5.30 6.27 -3.34
CA LEU A 2 -6.06 5.02 -3.35
C LEU A 2 -6.25 4.62 -1.88
N LEU A 3 -7.47 4.76 -1.37
CA LEU A 3 -7.84 4.34 -0.02
C LEU A 3 -8.74 3.11 -0.17
N THR A 4 -8.16 1.92 0.05
CA THR A 4 -8.91 0.67 0.12
C THR A 4 -8.92 0.23 1.58
N ASP A 5 -10.10 -0.09 2.13
CA ASP A 5 -10.28 -0.62 3.50
C ASP A 5 -9.57 -1.95 3.71
N GLY A 6 -8.95 -2.52 2.66
CA GLY A 6 -8.02 -3.63 2.77
C GLY A 6 -8.60 -4.83 3.51
N LYS A 7 -9.94 -4.95 3.58
CA LYS A 7 -10.58 -6.08 4.25
C LYS A 7 -10.14 -7.33 3.52
N PRO A 8 -9.24 -8.12 4.13
CA PRO A 8 -8.79 -9.32 3.51
C PRO A 8 -9.81 -10.37 3.81
N ASN A 9 -10.65 -10.66 2.84
CA ASN A 9 -11.20 -12.00 2.82
C ASN A 9 -10.31 -12.97 2.03
N ASP A 10 -9.22 -12.49 1.43
CA ASP A 10 -8.30 -13.26 0.57
C ASP A 10 -6.80 -12.95 0.80
N LEU A 11 -6.38 -12.22 1.84
CA LEU A 11 -4.92 -11.96 2.06
C LEU A 11 -4.14 -13.21 2.48
N ASP A 12 -4.79 -14.31 2.86
CA ASP A 12 -4.08 -15.53 3.27
C ASP A 12 -3.51 -16.34 2.09
N HIS A 13 -3.76 -15.92 0.85
CA HIS A 13 -3.19 -16.54 -0.34
C HIS A 13 -2.90 -15.50 -1.43
N TYR A 14 -1.98 -14.57 -1.19
CA TYR A 14 -1.36 -13.91 -2.33
C TYR A 14 -0.54 -14.96 -3.10
N GLU A 15 -1.03 -15.29 -4.29
CA GLU A 15 -0.55 -16.31 -5.22
C GLU A 15 0.92 -16.09 -5.63
N GLY A 16 1.86 -16.46 -4.76
CA GLY A 16 3.29 -16.53 -5.06
C GLY A 16 3.89 -15.29 -5.74
N ARG A 17 4.93 -15.51 -6.56
CA ARG A 17 5.66 -14.43 -7.26
C ARG A 17 4.86 -13.75 -8.37
N TYR A 18 3.85 -14.41 -8.93
CA TYR A 18 3.11 -13.90 -10.09
C TYR A 18 2.17 -12.76 -9.69
N GLY A 19 1.43 -12.89 -8.58
CA GLY A 19 0.56 -11.81 -8.09
C GLY A 19 1.31 -10.53 -7.70
N ILE A 20 2.54 -10.66 -7.18
CA ILE A 20 3.42 -9.52 -6.88
C ILE A 20 3.82 -8.80 -8.17
N GLU A 21 4.24 -9.53 -9.19
CA GLU A 21 4.73 -8.92 -10.43
C GLU A 21 3.60 -8.25 -11.23
N ASP A 22 2.41 -8.84 -11.27
CA ASP A 22 1.24 -8.24 -11.90
C ASP A 22 0.83 -6.94 -11.19
N THR A 23 0.80 -6.97 -9.85
CA THR A 23 0.55 -5.76 -9.04
C THR A 23 1.60 -4.70 -9.31
N ARG A 24 2.88 -5.09 -9.43
CA ARG A 24 3.98 -4.16 -9.73
C ARG A 24 3.78 -3.48 -11.08
N MET A 25 3.37 -4.22 -12.10
CA MET A 25 3.10 -3.69 -13.43
C MET A 25 1.96 -2.67 -13.40
N ALA A 26 0.86 -2.97 -12.71
CA ALA A 26 -0.24 -2.02 -12.51
C ALA A 26 0.23 -0.74 -11.79
N LEU A 27 1.08 -0.87 -10.76
CA LEU A 27 1.65 0.29 -10.06
C LEU A 27 2.59 1.11 -10.95
N LEU A 28 3.35 0.47 -11.83
CA LEU A 28 4.20 1.17 -12.81
C LEU A 28 3.35 1.93 -13.84
N GLU A 29 2.28 1.33 -14.34
CA GLU A 29 1.35 2.00 -15.25
C GLU A 29 0.69 3.20 -14.60
N ALA A 30 0.22 3.07 -13.35
CA ALA A 30 -0.32 4.18 -12.59
C ALA A 30 0.70 5.32 -12.44
N ARG A 31 1.97 5.00 -12.12
CA ARG A 31 3.06 5.98 -12.08
C ARG A 31 3.28 6.67 -13.42
N ARG A 32 3.24 5.92 -14.53
CA ARG A 32 3.35 6.47 -15.90
C ARG A 32 2.18 7.38 -16.25
N ALA A 33 0.99 7.11 -15.72
CA ALA A 33 -0.18 7.96 -15.84
C ALA A 33 -0.15 9.20 -14.92
N GLY A 34 0.96 9.45 -14.22
CA GLY A 34 1.10 10.59 -13.30
C GLY A 34 0.44 10.38 -11.93
N LEU A 35 -0.11 9.19 -11.67
CA LEU A 35 -0.64 8.85 -10.36
C LEU A 35 0.51 8.49 -9.42
N ARG A 36 0.31 8.76 -8.12
CA ARG A 36 1.22 8.36 -7.05
C ARG A 36 0.54 7.29 -6.20
N PRO A 37 0.71 6.00 -6.52
CA PRO A 37 0.18 4.93 -5.69
C PRO A 37 0.79 4.98 -4.29
N PHE A 38 -0.03 4.73 -3.30
CA PHE A 38 0.39 4.69 -1.90
C PHE A 38 -0.42 3.61 -1.19
N CYS A 39 0.25 2.73 -0.43
CA CYS A 39 -0.40 1.65 0.29
C CYS A 39 -0.48 1.95 1.79
N VAL A 40 -1.62 1.68 2.40
CA VAL A 40 -1.76 1.65 3.86
C VAL A 40 -2.25 0.24 4.19
N THR A 41 -1.49 -0.49 5.01
CA THR A 41 -1.84 -1.87 5.36
C THR A 41 -1.67 -2.11 6.85
N ILE A 42 -2.38 -3.12 7.38
CA ILE A 42 -2.18 -3.67 8.74
C ILE A 42 -1.49 -5.04 8.71
N ASP A 43 -1.16 -5.54 7.52
CA ASP A 43 -0.49 -6.82 7.30
C ASP A 43 0.95 -6.78 7.84
N GLN A 44 1.24 -7.59 8.85
CA GLN A 44 2.55 -7.60 9.53
C GLN A 44 3.67 -8.22 8.68
N GLU A 45 3.34 -8.99 7.64
CA GLU A 45 4.29 -9.60 6.70
C GLU A 45 4.58 -8.68 5.50
N ALA A 46 3.91 -7.53 5.43
CA ALA A 46 3.98 -6.64 4.28
C ALA A 46 5.35 -5.98 4.06
N ASP A 47 6.21 -5.96 5.09
CA ASP A 47 7.59 -5.48 4.98
C ASP A 47 8.41 -6.28 3.96
N ASP A 48 8.03 -7.53 3.64
CA ASP A 48 8.77 -8.40 2.72
C ASP A 48 8.58 -8.05 1.25
N TYR A 49 7.41 -7.51 0.87
CA TYR A 49 7.06 -7.29 -0.55
C TYR A 49 6.66 -5.85 -0.88
N LEU A 50 6.15 -5.06 0.07
CA LEU A 50 5.74 -3.68 -0.19
C LEU A 50 6.89 -2.76 -0.62
N PRO A 51 8.13 -2.87 -0.09
CA PRO A 51 9.25 -2.08 -0.59
C PRO A 51 9.53 -2.31 -2.09
N TYR A 52 9.32 -3.53 -2.59
CA TYR A 52 9.49 -3.87 -4.00
C TYR A 52 8.37 -3.28 -4.87
N LEU A 53 7.13 -3.28 -4.39
CA LEU A 53 5.96 -2.79 -5.12
C LEU A 53 5.86 -1.26 -5.11
N PHE A 54 5.92 -0.67 -3.93
CA PHE A 54 5.60 0.73 -3.68
C PHE A 54 6.85 1.62 -3.54
N GLY A 55 8.01 1.03 -3.24
CA GLY A 55 9.20 1.76 -2.82
C GLY A 55 9.16 2.09 -1.33
N ARG A 56 10.32 2.44 -0.75
CA ARG A 56 10.48 2.64 0.70
C ARG A 56 9.52 3.67 1.31
N ASP A 57 9.18 4.72 0.57
CA ASP A 57 8.27 5.78 1.03
C ASP A 57 6.86 5.67 0.43
N GLY A 58 6.56 4.58 -0.27
CA GLY A 58 5.29 4.39 -0.98
C GLY A 58 4.23 3.63 -0.18
N PHE A 59 4.50 3.31 1.09
CA PHE A 59 3.56 2.60 1.94
C PHE A 59 3.70 2.97 3.42
N VAL A 60 2.67 2.64 4.20
CA VAL A 60 2.65 2.73 5.65
C VAL A 60 2.06 1.45 6.23
N LEU A 61 2.85 0.78 7.07
CA LEU A 61 2.43 -0.39 7.86
C LEU A 61 1.88 0.04 9.22
N ILE A 62 0.61 -0.24 9.48
CA ILE A 62 -0.13 0.07 10.70
C ILE A 62 -0.18 -1.17 11.57
N ARG A 63 0.64 -1.19 12.63
CA ARG A 63 0.73 -2.35 13.54
C ARG A 63 -0.45 -2.44 14.50
N HIS A 64 -1.06 -1.29 14.82
CA HIS A 64 -2.21 -1.19 15.71
C HIS A 64 -3.33 -0.41 15.02
N PRO A 65 -4.54 -0.97 14.87
CA PRO A 65 -5.66 -0.30 14.22
C PRO A 65 -5.96 1.09 14.79
N GLU A 66 -5.72 1.29 16.10
CA GLU A 66 -5.91 2.60 16.74
C GLU A 66 -5.02 3.71 16.16
N GLU A 67 -3.92 3.37 15.47
CA GLU A 67 -3.02 4.33 14.84
C GLU A 67 -3.51 4.81 13.47
N LEU A 68 -4.49 4.12 12.86
CA LEU A 68 -4.99 4.41 11.52
C LEU A 68 -5.51 5.84 11.36
N PRO A 69 -6.38 6.38 12.25
CA PRO A 69 -6.87 7.75 12.11
C PRO A 69 -5.73 8.77 12.13
N ARG A 70 -4.75 8.60 13.02
CA ARG A 70 -3.60 9.50 13.15
C ARG A 70 -2.70 9.46 11.91
N ARG A 71 -2.42 8.26 11.39
CA ARG A 71 -1.55 8.08 10.21
C ARG A 71 -2.22 8.57 8.93
N LEU A 72 -3.53 8.34 8.76
CA LEU A 72 -4.28 8.89 7.62
C LEU A 72 -4.30 10.42 7.62
N LEU A 73 -4.46 11.04 8.79
CA LEU A 73 -4.39 12.50 8.94
C LEU A 73 -3.04 13.07 8.47
N LEU A 74 -1.93 12.44 8.86
CA LEU A 74 -0.58 12.83 8.43
C LEU A 74 -0.37 12.67 6.93
N LEU A 75 -0.94 11.63 6.32
CA LEU A 75 -0.88 11.41 4.88
C LEU A 75 -1.68 12.45 4.12
N TYR A 76 -2.88 12.78 4.61
CA TYR A 76 -3.73 13.80 4.00
C TYR A 76 -3.05 15.18 4.01
N THR A 77 -2.40 15.56 5.12
CA THR A 77 -1.66 16.84 5.20
C THR A 77 -0.50 16.92 4.24
N ARG A 78 0.20 15.80 3.97
CA ARG A 78 1.30 15.75 2.98
C ARG A 78 0.84 15.81 1.52
N LEU A 79 -0.43 15.51 1.24
CA LEU A 79 -0.98 15.45 -0.12
C LEU A 79 -1.74 16.72 -0.52
N THR A 80 -2.12 17.54 0.46
CA THR A 80 -2.91 18.77 0.26
C THR A 80 -2.09 20.05 0.41
N HIS A 81 -0.79 19.95 0.68
CA HIS A 81 0.18 21.06 0.71
C HIS A 81 1.27 20.88 -0.34
#